data_AF-A0AAU0SEC2-F1
#
_entry.id   AF-A0AAU0SEC2-F1
#
_cell.length_a   1.000
_cell.length_b   1.000
_cell.length_c   1.000
_cell.angle_alpha   90.00
_cell.angle_beta   90.00
_cell.angle_gamma   90.00
#
_symmetry.space_group_name_H-M   'P 1'
#
loop_
_entity.id
_entity.type
_entity.pdbx_description
1 polymer ?
#
loop_
_entity_poly.entity_id
_entity_poly.type
_entity_poly.pdbx_seq_one_letter_code
_entity_poly.pdbx_strand_id
1 'polypeptide(L)'
;MSGKAQQQSRIKELILLGREQGYLTYAEVNDHLPEDISDPEQVEDIIRMINDMGINVFETAPDKDSLMLADADTDEAAAEEAAAALAAVETDIGRTTDPVRMYMREMGTVELLTREGEIEIAKRIEEGIREVMGAIAHFPGTVDHILSEYTRVTTEGGRLSDVLSGYIDPDDGIAPPAAEVPPPVDAKAAKADDDSDDDEAESSDDEEEAESGPDPVIAAQRFGAVSDQMEITRKALKKHGRGNKQAIAELVALAELFMPIKLVPKQFEGLVERVRSALERLRAQERAIMQLCVRDARMPRTDFLRQFPGNEVDESWSDALAKGKAKYAEAIGRLQPDIIRCQQKLTALEAETGLTIAEIKDINRRMSIGEAKARRAKKEMVEANLRLVISIAKKYTNRGLQFLDLIQEGNIGLMKAVDKFEYRRGYKFSTYATWWIRQAITRSIADQARTIRIPVHMIETINKLNRISRQMLQEMGREPTPEELGERMEMPEDKIRKVLKIAKEPISMETPIGDDEDSHLGDFIEDSTMQSPIDVATVESLKEATRDVLSGLTAREAKVLRMRFGIDMNTDHTLEEVGKQFDVTRERIRQIEAKALRKLRHPTRSEHLRSFLDE
;
A
#
# COMPACT_ATOMS: atom_id res chain seq x y z
N MET A 1 -29.86 41.68 -3.06
CA MET A 1 -28.66 42.51 -3.28
C MET A 1 -28.33 43.21 -1.96
N SER A 2 -27.61 42.59 -1.00
CA SER A 2 -27.03 43.38 0.12
C SER A 2 -26.02 42.69 1.05
N GLY A 3 -25.85 41.36 1.06
CA GLY A 3 -24.83 40.73 1.93
C GLY A 3 -23.42 40.84 1.34
N LYS A 4 -23.23 40.25 0.15
CA LYS A 4 -21.93 40.17 -0.54
C LYS A 4 -21.28 41.52 -0.88
N ALA A 5 -22.08 42.54 -1.24
CA ALA A 5 -21.56 43.87 -1.55
C ALA A 5 -21.09 44.64 -0.30
N GLN A 6 -21.69 44.35 0.86
CA GLN A 6 -21.34 44.96 2.14
C GLN A 6 -20.11 44.29 2.76
N GLN A 7 -19.95 42.97 2.52
CA GLN A 7 -18.77 42.18 2.88
C GLN A 7 -17.51 42.64 2.11
N GLN A 8 -17.62 42.85 0.78
CA GLN A 8 -16.54 43.41 -0.04
C GLN A 8 -16.06 44.81 0.38
N SER A 9 -16.92 45.60 1.04
CA SER A 9 -16.55 46.93 1.55
C SER A 9 -15.65 46.81 2.78
N ARG A 10 -15.96 45.89 3.71
CA ARG A 10 -15.27 45.77 5.01
C ARG A 10 -13.83 45.29 4.91
N ILE A 11 -13.55 44.32 4.04
CA ILE A 11 -12.17 43.81 3.84
C ILE A 11 -11.32 44.86 3.11
N LYS A 12 -11.90 45.61 2.17
CA LYS A 12 -11.22 46.74 1.54
C LYS A 12 -10.91 47.86 2.53
N GLU A 13 -11.83 48.14 3.45
CA GLU A 13 -11.61 49.08 4.55
C GLU A 13 -10.48 48.63 5.48
N LEU A 14 -10.40 47.34 5.81
CA LEU A 14 -9.30 46.76 6.60
C LEU A 14 -7.94 46.91 5.92
N ILE A 15 -7.86 46.62 4.62
CA ILE A 15 -6.61 46.75 3.83
C ILE A 15 -6.18 48.21 3.75
N LEU A 16 -7.13 49.15 3.60
CA LEU A 16 -6.82 50.58 3.62
C LEU A 16 -6.30 51.02 4.99
N LEU A 17 -6.93 50.57 6.07
CA LEU A 17 -6.51 50.85 7.44
C LEU A 17 -5.08 50.33 7.71
N GLY A 18 -4.80 49.09 7.32
CA GLY A 18 -3.49 48.47 7.50
C GLY A 18 -2.39 49.14 6.67
N ARG A 19 -2.70 49.62 5.46
CA ARG A 19 -1.77 50.41 4.64
C ARG A 19 -1.50 51.81 5.20
N GLU A 20 -2.48 52.44 5.84
CA GLU A 20 -2.31 53.76 6.45
C GLU A 20 -1.54 53.68 7.78
N GLN A 21 -1.78 52.63 8.58
CA GLN A 21 -1.14 52.45 9.88
C GLN A 21 0.22 51.75 9.80
N GLY A 22 0.48 50.99 8.74
CA GLY A 22 1.68 50.16 8.59
C GLY A 22 1.67 48.87 9.43
N TYR A 23 0.58 48.61 10.15
CA TYR A 23 0.33 47.39 10.91
C TYR A 23 -1.18 47.15 11.06
N LEU A 24 -1.55 45.95 11.47
CA LEU A 24 -2.90 45.61 11.93
C LEU A 24 -2.82 44.81 13.23
N THR A 25 -3.85 44.89 14.08
CA THR A 25 -3.96 44.01 15.25
C THR A 25 -4.88 42.82 15.00
N TYR A 26 -4.68 41.72 15.72
CA TYR A 26 -5.59 40.56 15.65
C TYR A 26 -7.05 40.94 15.93
N ALA A 27 -7.28 41.89 16.85
CA ALA A 27 -8.62 42.40 17.16
C ALA A 27 -9.24 43.12 15.96
N GLU A 28 -8.49 44.00 15.29
CA GLU A 28 -8.96 44.73 14.11
C GLU A 28 -9.21 43.79 12.92
N VAL A 29 -8.37 42.77 12.73
CA VAL A 29 -8.60 41.75 11.71
C VAL A 29 -9.90 40.99 12.01
N ASN A 30 -10.11 40.56 13.26
CA ASN A 30 -11.29 39.80 13.66
C ASN A 30 -12.60 40.63 13.62
N ASP A 31 -12.56 41.91 13.95
CA ASP A 31 -13.72 42.82 13.91
C ASP A 31 -14.19 43.12 12.48
N HIS A 32 -13.25 43.09 11.52
CA HIS A 32 -13.53 43.35 10.10
C HIS A 32 -13.79 42.08 9.28
N LEU A 33 -13.53 40.90 9.86
CA LEU A 33 -13.89 39.61 9.27
C LEU A 33 -15.41 39.35 9.40
N PRO A 34 -16.04 38.69 8.40
CA PRO A 34 -17.44 38.27 8.53
C PRO A 34 -17.63 37.27 9.67
N GLU A 35 -18.76 37.36 10.40
CA GLU A 35 -19.15 36.38 11.44
C GLU A 35 -19.26 34.94 10.89
N ASP A 36 -19.39 34.79 9.57
CA ASP A 36 -19.44 33.50 8.86
C ASP A 36 -18.06 32.82 8.72
N ILE A 37 -16.95 33.56 8.87
CA ILE A 37 -15.57 33.03 8.90
C ILE A 37 -15.19 32.81 10.36
N SER A 38 -15.62 31.68 10.90
CA SER A 38 -15.35 31.29 12.30
C SER A 38 -14.23 30.26 12.44
N ASP A 39 -13.65 29.82 11.32
CA ASP A 39 -12.60 28.82 11.28
C ASP A 39 -11.21 29.43 11.54
N PRO A 40 -10.50 29.04 12.62
CA PRO A 40 -9.19 29.63 12.97
C PRO A 40 -8.15 29.52 11.86
N GLU A 41 -8.15 28.42 11.09
CA GLU A 41 -7.23 28.22 9.96
C GLU A 41 -7.50 29.20 8.80
N GLN A 42 -8.78 29.51 8.53
CA GLN A 42 -9.11 30.50 7.49
C GLN A 42 -8.70 31.90 7.94
N VAL A 43 -8.81 32.20 9.23
CA VAL A 43 -8.32 33.46 9.81
C VAL A 43 -6.80 33.54 9.71
N GLU A 44 -6.08 32.47 10.02
CA GLU A 44 -4.63 32.39 9.91
C GLU A 44 -4.14 32.49 8.45
N ASP A 45 -4.82 31.83 7.50
CA ASP A 45 -4.55 31.98 6.07
C ASP A 45 -4.79 33.43 5.59
N ILE A 46 -5.83 34.11 6.10
CA ILE A 46 -6.08 35.53 5.82
C ILE A 46 -4.99 36.41 6.42
N ILE A 47 -4.54 36.13 7.64
CA ILE A 47 -3.42 36.84 8.26
C ILE A 47 -2.13 36.64 7.46
N ARG A 48 -1.86 35.41 6.98
CA ARG A 48 -0.71 35.15 6.09
C ARG A 48 -0.83 35.96 4.80
N MET A 49 -2.00 35.97 4.16
CA MET A 49 -2.24 36.78 2.96
C MET A 49 -2.07 38.29 3.22
N ILE A 50 -2.43 38.79 4.40
CA ILE A 50 -2.24 40.20 4.81
C ILE A 50 -0.75 40.50 5.05
N ASN A 51 -0.01 39.58 5.69
CA ASN A 51 1.44 39.70 5.86
C ASN A 51 2.17 39.66 4.49
N ASP A 52 1.74 38.81 3.56
CA ASP A 52 2.27 38.74 2.19
C ASP A 52 2.01 40.03 1.39
N MET A 53 0.98 40.81 1.77
CA MET A 53 0.72 42.16 1.23
C MET A 53 1.62 43.25 1.85
N GLY A 54 2.54 42.88 2.75
CA GLY A 54 3.46 43.78 3.44
C GLY A 54 2.85 44.53 4.64
N ILE A 55 1.74 44.03 5.21
CA ILE A 55 1.11 44.59 6.41
C ILE A 55 1.31 43.60 7.56
N ASN A 56 2.15 43.95 8.52
CA ASN A 56 2.42 43.08 9.67
C ASN A 56 1.25 43.07 10.65
N VAL A 57 0.77 41.86 10.99
CA VAL A 57 -0.28 41.66 11.99
C VAL A 57 0.32 41.33 13.37
N PHE A 58 0.00 42.13 14.39
CA PHE A 58 0.50 41.95 15.77
C PHE A 58 -0.63 41.64 16.76
N GLU A 59 -0.36 40.90 17.84
CA GLU A 59 -1.35 40.66 18.91
C GLU A 59 -1.72 41.94 19.67
N THR A 60 -0.74 42.81 19.89
CA THR A 60 -0.90 44.13 20.51
C THR A 60 -0.23 45.19 19.65
N ALA A 61 -0.78 46.41 19.64
CA ALA A 61 -0.22 47.51 18.87
C ALA A 61 1.27 47.71 19.19
N PRO A 62 2.17 47.66 18.19
CA PRO A 62 3.60 47.81 18.40
C PRO A 62 3.94 49.25 18.79
N ASP A 63 5.02 49.41 19.58
CA ASP A 63 5.54 50.72 19.92
C ASP A 63 6.14 51.43 18.68
N LYS A 64 6.18 52.77 18.72
CA LYS A 64 6.66 53.59 17.59
C LYS A 64 8.08 53.25 17.14
N ASP A 65 8.94 52.82 18.06
CA ASP A 65 10.33 52.45 17.74
C ASP A 65 10.40 51.11 16.98
N SER A 66 9.52 50.15 17.30
CA SER A 66 9.42 48.87 16.56
C SER A 66 8.88 49.03 15.14
N LEU A 67 8.00 50.01 14.91
CA LEU A 67 7.47 50.32 13.57
C LEU A 67 8.51 50.97 12.65
N MET A 68 9.51 51.66 13.20
CA MET A 68 10.58 52.30 12.42
C MET A 68 11.69 51.32 12.02
N LEU A 69 11.77 50.15 12.66
CA LEU A 69 12.76 49.10 12.41
C LEU A 69 12.29 48.02 11.44
N ALA A 70 10.98 47.96 11.15
CA ALA A 70 10.42 47.03 10.18
C ALA A 70 10.57 47.61 8.76
N ASP A 71 11.54 47.11 7.99
CA ASP A 71 11.65 47.41 6.56
C ASP A 71 10.44 46.84 5.82
N ALA A 72 9.62 47.71 5.26
CA ALA A 72 8.47 47.35 4.44
C ALA A 72 8.91 47.06 3.00
N ASP A 73 9.48 45.88 2.76
CA ASP A 73 9.64 45.37 1.39
C ASP A 73 8.25 44.97 0.87
N THR A 74 7.65 45.87 0.08
CA THR A 74 6.36 45.64 -0.59
C THR A 74 6.63 45.24 -2.03
N ASP A 75 6.50 43.94 -2.33
CA ASP A 75 6.46 43.47 -3.71
C ASP A 75 5.05 43.77 -4.28
N GLU A 76 4.95 44.78 -5.15
CA GLU A 76 3.68 45.19 -5.78
C GLU A 76 3.00 44.02 -6.53
N ALA A 77 3.77 43.06 -7.05
CA ALA A 77 3.22 41.88 -7.72
C ALA A 77 2.58 40.89 -6.72
N ALA A 78 3.24 40.66 -5.58
CA ALA A 78 2.70 39.81 -4.50
C ALA A 78 1.44 40.43 -3.88
N ALA A 79 1.41 41.76 -3.74
CA ALA A 79 0.25 42.48 -3.22
C ALA A 79 -0.97 42.42 -4.15
N GLU A 80 -0.77 42.42 -5.48
CA GLU A 80 -1.86 42.28 -6.47
C GLU A 80 -2.38 40.83 -6.51
N GLU A 81 -1.50 39.83 -6.41
CA GLU A 81 -1.86 38.42 -6.31
C GLU A 81 -2.62 38.09 -5.02
N ALA A 82 -2.16 38.58 -3.87
CA ALA A 82 -2.81 38.40 -2.57
C ALA A 82 -4.21 39.07 -2.52
N ALA A 83 -4.36 40.25 -3.13
CA ALA A 83 -5.67 40.90 -3.23
C ALA A 83 -6.66 40.11 -4.12
N ALA A 84 -6.17 39.51 -5.21
CA ALA A 84 -6.97 38.62 -6.06
C ALA A 84 -7.33 37.30 -5.33
N ALA A 85 -6.41 36.76 -4.53
CA ALA A 85 -6.63 35.56 -3.73
C ALA A 85 -7.68 35.78 -2.63
N LEU A 86 -7.60 36.88 -1.87
CA LEU A 86 -8.59 37.26 -0.86
C LEU A 86 -9.99 37.42 -1.47
N ALA A 87 -10.09 38.04 -2.65
CA ALA A 87 -11.36 38.17 -3.38
C ALA A 87 -11.91 36.82 -3.87
N ALA A 88 -11.04 35.84 -4.17
CA ALA A 88 -11.45 34.50 -4.56
C ALA A 88 -11.87 33.63 -3.36
N VAL A 89 -11.20 33.75 -2.22
CA VAL A 89 -11.56 33.06 -0.97
C VAL A 89 -12.97 33.45 -0.50
N GLU A 90 -13.40 34.69 -0.77
CA GLU A 90 -14.76 35.16 -0.49
C GLU A 90 -15.84 34.45 -1.34
N THR A 91 -15.50 33.98 -2.54
CA THR A 91 -16.48 33.34 -3.44
C THR A 91 -16.79 31.88 -3.09
N ASP A 92 -15.85 31.18 -2.45
CA ASP A 92 -15.96 29.76 -2.09
C ASP A 92 -16.17 29.60 -0.57
N ILE A 93 -17.38 29.93 -0.12
CA ILE A 93 -17.86 29.71 1.25
C ILE A 93 -17.87 28.20 1.52
N GLY A 94 -16.79 27.68 2.09
CA GLY A 94 -16.54 26.25 2.31
C GLY A 94 -15.18 25.75 1.79
N ARG A 95 -14.33 26.60 1.22
CA ARG A 95 -12.94 26.23 0.92
C ARG A 95 -12.17 26.07 2.25
N THR A 96 -11.83 24.84 2.59
CA THR A 96 -10.94 24.49 3.71
C THR A 96 -9.69 23.86 3.11
N THR A 97 -8.55 24.18 3.69
CA THR A 97 -7.24 23.62 3.33
C THR A 97 -6.98 22.30 4.08
N ASP A 98 -7.67 22.04 5.19
CA ASP A 98 -7.59 20.80 5.95
C ASP A 98 -8.25 19.62 5.22
N PRO A 99 -7.47 18.60 4.82
CA PRO A 99 -8.01 17.41 4.17
C PRO A 99 -8.99 16.62 5.06
N VAL A 100 -8.88 16.70 6.39
CA VAL A 100 -9.81 16.03 7.32
C VAL A 100 -11.21 16.62 7.17
N ARG A 101 -11.33 17.95 7.18
CA ARG A 101 -12.62 18.63 6.96
C ARG A 101 -13.20 18.36 5.58
N MET A 102 -12.38 18.36 4.53
CA MET A 102 -12.82 18.00 3.18
C MET A 102 -13.43 16.59 3.16
N TYR A 103 -12.74 15.64 3.78
CA TYR A 103 -13.19 14.25 3.88
C TYR A 103 -14.50 14.11 4.69
N MET A 104 -14.61 14.78 5.85
CA MET A 104 -15.82 14.77 6.67
C MET A 104 -17.03 15.32 5.93
N ARG A 105 -16.83 16.38 5.12
CA ARG A 105 -17.89 16.97 4.30
C ARG A 105 -18.36 16.02 3.20
N GLU A 106 -17.43 15.43 2.45
CA GLU A 106 -17.77 14.47 1.37
C GLU A 106 -18.50 13.25 1.92
N MET A 107 -17.99 12.67 3.01
CA MET A 107 -18.67 11.57 3.69
C MET A 107 -20.04 11.99 4.24
N GLY A 108 -20.17 13.22 4.73
CA GLY A 108 -21.41 13.79 5.25
C GLY A 108 -22.58 13.74 4.27
N THR A 109 -22.30 13.71 2.96
CA THR A 109 -23.32 13.65 1.89
C THR A 109 -24.02 12.29 1.78
N VAL A 110 -23.40 11.21 2.25
CA VAL A 110 -23.94 9.85 2.15
C VAL A 110 -24.82 9.55 3.36
N GLU A 111 -26.05 9.09 3.16
CA GLU A 111 -26.97 8.74 4.23
C GLU A 111 -26.56 7.46 4.98
N LEU A 112 -27.00 7.34 6.24
CA LEU A 112 -26.79 6.14 7.04
C LEU A 112 -27.72 5.01 6.59
N LEU A 113 -27.19 3.78 6.53
CA LEU A 113 -27.95 2.61 6.10
C LEU A 113 -28.75 1.99 7.26
N THR A 114 -29.94 1.49 6.98
CA THR A 114 -30.71 0.66 7.91
C THR A 114 -30.26 -0.80 7.82
N ARG A 115 -30.58 -1.63 8.84
CA ARG A 115 -30.30 -3.07 8.81
C ARG A 115 -30.91 -3.77 7.57
N GLU A 116 -32.09 -3.34 7.15
CA GLU A 116 -32.75 -3.88 5.96
C GLU A 116 -31.97 -3.50 4.69
N GLY A 117 -31.51 -2.25 4.61
CA GLY A 117 -30.64 -1.78 3.54
C GLY A 117 -29.31 -2.54 3.48
N GLU A 118 -28.69 -2.86 4.63
CA GLU A 118 -27.46 -3.67 4.69
C GLU A 118 -27.67 -5.05 4.04
N ILE A 119 -28.80 -5.69 4.35
CA ILE A 119 -29.16 -7.01 3.81
C ILE A 119 -29.46 -6.91 2.30
N GLU A 120 -30.17 -5.86 1.86
CA GLU A 120 -30.46 -5.64 0.44
C GLU A 120 -29.18 -5.44 -0.38
N ILE A 121 -28.24 -4.64 0.11
CA ILE A 121 -26.95 -4.45 -0.55
C ILE A 121 -26.16 -5.76 -0.57
N ALA A 122 -26.12 -6.51 0.53
CA ALA A 122 -25.46 -7.81 0.58
C ALA A 122 -26.04 -8.81 -0.44
N LYS A 123 -27.38 -8.86 -0.59
CA LYS A 123 -28.06 -9.65 -1.62
C LYS A 123 -27.68 -9.20 -3.02
N ARG A 124 -27.59 -7.90 -3.29
CA ARG A 124 -27.15 -7.34 -4.59
C ARG A 124 -25.70 -7.71 -4.90
N ILE A 125 -24.82 -7.78 -3.89
CA ILE A 125 -23.44 -8.26 -4.05
C ILE A 125 -23.43 -9.75 -4.43
N GLU A 126 -24.16 -10.59 -3.70
CA GLU A 126 -24.29 -12.03 -4.01
C GLU A 126 -24.85 -12.27 -5.42
N GLU A 127 -25.88 -11.51 -5.80
CA GLU A 127 -26.48 -11.60 -7.13
C GLU A 127 -25.49 -11.22 -8.24
N GLY A 128 -24.71 -10.15 -8.05
CA GLY A 128 -23.66 -9.76 -9.01
C GLY A 128 -22.56 -10.81 -9.16
N ILE A 129 -22.12 -11.42 -8.05
CA ILE A 129 -21.16 -12.53 -8.07
C ILE A 129 -21.77 -13.76 -8.77
N ARG A 130 -23.05 -14.06 -8.52
CA ARG A 130 -23.77 -15.16 -9.18
C ARG A 130 -23.87 -14.95 -10.68
N GLU A 131 -24.20 -13.74 -11.14
CA GLU A 131 -24.23 -13.38 -12.56
C GLU A 131 -22.85 -13.58 -13.22
N VAL A 132 -21.77 -13.22 -12.51
CA VAL A 132 -20.39 -13.47 -12.96
C VAL A 132 -20.12 -14.97 -13.09
N MET A 133 -20.39 -15.75 -12.05
CA MET A 133 -20.22 -17.21 -12.08
C MET A 133 -21.03 -17.87 -13.19
N GLY A 134 -22.27 -17.43 -13.40
CA GLY A 134 -23.13 -17.89 -14.49
C GLY A 134 -22.53 -17.57 -15.86
N ALA A 135 -21.98 -16.37 -16.07
CA ALA A 135 -21.32 -16.02 -17.33
C ALA A 135 -20.05 -16.87 -17.56
N ILE A 136 -19.20 -17.03 -16.54
CA ILE A 136 -17.95 -17.78 -16.64
C ILE A 136 -18.21 -19.28 -16.85
N ALA A 137 -19.29 -19.85 -16.30
CA ALA A 137 -19.69 -21.23 -16.56
C ALA A 137 -19.95 -21.54 -18.03
N HIS A 138 -20.37 -20.53 -18.81
CA HIS A 138 -20.54 -20.67 -20.25
C HIS A 138 -19.19 -20.69 -20.98
N PHE A 139 -18.10 -20.20 -20.39
CA PHE A 139 -16.79 -20.21 -21.04
C PHE A 139 -16.15 -21.61 -20.99
N PRO A 140 -15.74 -22.20 -22.13
CA PRO A 140 -15.18 -23.55 -22.18
C PRO A 140 -13.90 -23.72 -21.35
N GLY A 141 -13.78 -24.87 -20.68
CA GLY A 141 -12.63 -25.22 -19.86
C GLY A 141 -12.61 -24.59 -18.46
N THR A 142 -13.51 -23.66 -18.15
CA THR A 142 -13.62 -23.07 -16.81
C THR A 142 -14.06 -24.11 -15.78
N VAL A 143 -15.23 -24.74 -16.01
CA VAL A 143 -15.78 -25.73 -15.08
C VAL A 143 -14.87 -26.94 -14.98
N ASP A 144 -14.28 -27.37 -16.10
CA ASP A 144 -13.27 -28.45 -16.12
C ASP A 144 -12.06 -28.12 -15.24
N HIS A 145 -11.59 -26.86 -15.27
CA HIS A 145 -10.44 -26.43 -14.47
C HIS A 145 -10.75 -26.56 -12.98
N ILE A 146 -11.89 -26.05 -12.52
CA ILE A 146 -12.29 -26.15 -11.11
C ILE A 146 -12.54 -27.61 -10.69
N LEU A 147 -13.16 -28.43 -11.54
CA LEU A 147 -13.30 -29.88 -11.27
C LEU A 147 -11.95 -30.58 -11.15
N SER A 148 -10.97 -30.19 -11.98
CA SER A 148 -9.61 -30.73 -11.91
C SER A 148 -8.90 -30.29 -10.62
N GLU A 149 -9.03 -29.03 -10.22
CA GLU A 149 -8.49 -28.51 -8.95
C GLU A 149 -9.11 -29.22 -7.75
N TYR A 150 -10.43 -29.43 -7.75
CA TYR A 150 -11.14 -30.21 -6.72
C TYR A 150 -10.65 -31.66 -6.67
N THR A 151 -10.48 -32.30 -7.83
CA THR A 151 -9.93 -33.66 -7.91
C THR A 151 -8.51 -33.70 -7.36
N ARG A 152 -7.65 -32.75 -7.75
CA ARG A 152 -6.26 -32.65 -7.24
C ARG A 152 -6.22 -32.55 -5.72
N VAL A 153 -7.04 -31.68 -5.15
CA VAL A 153 -7.10 -31.47 -3.69
C VAL A 153 -7.59 -32.72 -2.96
N THR A 154 -8.57 -33.43 -3.52
CA THR A 154 -9.10 -34.67 -2.92
C THR A 154 -8.20 -35.89 -3.08
N THR A 155 -7.37 -35.95 -4.14
CA THR A 155 -6.49 -37.11 -4.41
C THR A 155 -5.05 -36.92 -3.94
N GLU A 156 -4.47 -35.73 -4.10
CA GLU A 156 -3.05 -35.43 -3.82
C GLU A 156 -2.82 -34.86 -2.40
N GLY A 157 -3.88 -34.61 -1.64
CA GLY A 157 -3.81 -34.24 -0.21
C GLY A 157 -3.76 -32.73 0.07
N GLY A 158 -4.69 -31.96 -0.49
CA GLY A 158 -4.89 -30.54 -0.18
C GLY A 158 -6.05 -30.26 0.77
N ARG A 159 -6.26 -28.99 1.16
CA ARG A 159 -7.43 -28.57 1.95
C ARG A 159 -8.56 -28.14 1.02
N LEU A 160 -9.80 -28.55 1.31
CA LEU A 160 -10.98 -28.10 0.53
C LEU A 160 -11.14 -26.58 0.53
N SER A 161 -10.69 -25.94 1.62
CA SER A 161 -10.63 -24.48 1.78
C SER A 161 -9.74 -23.77 0.76
N ASP A 162 -8.88 -24.48 0.03
CA ASP A 162 -8.06 -23.93 -1.07
C ASP A 162 -8.86 -23.73 -2.36
N VAL A 163 -9.99 -24.43 -2.50
CA VAL A 163 -10.83 -24.43 -3.71
C VAL A 163 -12.11 -23.63 -3.49
N LEU A 164 -12.82 -23.91 -2.40
CA LEU A 164 -14.08 -23.26 -2.08
C LEU A 164 -14.09 -22.70 -0.66
N SER A 165 -14.85 -21.62 -0.48
CA SER A 165 -15.10 -21.01 0.83
C SER A 165 -16.49 -21.31 1.37
N GLY A 166 -17.45 -21.74 0.53
CA GLY A 166 -18.82 -22.04 0.93
C GLY A 166 -19.79 -22.10 -0.24
N TYR A 167 -21.07 -21.85 0.03
CA TYR A 167 -22.16 -21.89 -0.95
C TYR A 167 -23.06 -20.65 -0.88
N ILE A 168 -23.60 -20.24 -2.03
CA ILE A 168 -24.54 -19.12 -2.21
C ILE A 168 -25.87 -19.70 -2.70
N ASP A 169 -26.63 -20.31 -1.79
CA ASP A 169 -27.92 -20.90 -2.16
C ASP A 169 -29.05 -19.86 -2.15
N PRO A 170 -29.89 -19.83 -3.19
CA PRO A 170 -31.00 -18.88 -3.29
C PRO A 170 -32.11 -19.13 -2.27
N ASP A 171 -32.19 -20.33 -1.67
CA ASP A 171 -33.41 -20.81 -0.98
C ASP A 171 -33.16 -21.51 0.37
N ASP A 172 -32.11 -21.13 1.10
CA ASP A 172 -32.10 -21.39 2.54
C ASP A 172 -32.95 -20.31 3.20
N GLY A 173 -34.25 -20.62 3.35
CA GLY A 173 -35.11 -19.96 4.32
C GLY A 173 -34.34 -19.86 5.65
N ILE A 174 -34.47 -18.72 6.32
CA ILE A 174 -33.74 -18.38 7.55
C ILE A 174 -34.02 -19.46 8.61
N ALA A 175 -33.23 -20.53 8.60
CA ALA A 175 -33.13 -21.44 9.72
C ALA A 175 -32.27 -20.69 10.77
N PRO A 176 -32.66 -20.72 12.05
CA PRO A 176 -31.78 -20.24 13.10
C PRO A 176 -30.47 -21.03 12.97
N PRO A 177 -29.30 -20.37 13.01
CA PRO A 177 -28.04 -21.10 12.91
C PRO A 177 -28.01 -22.16 14.02
N ALA A 178 -27.57 -23.37 13.66
CA ALA A 178 -27.03 -24.31 14.63
C ALA A 178 -25.94 -23.56 15.42
N ALA A 179 -25.92 -23.77 16.73
CA ALA A 179 -25.06 -23.04 17.65
C ALA A 179 -23.57 -23.28 17.34
N GLU A 180 -23.02 -22.45 16.46
CA GLU A 180 -21.58 -22.21 16.38
C GLU A 180 -21.26 -20.95 17.15
N VAL A 181 -20.37 -21.13 18.11
CA VAL A 181 -19.97 -20.19 19.14
C VAL A 181 -19.43 -18.92 18.47
N PRO A 182 -20.00 -17.73 18.71
CA PRO A 182 -19.34 -16.50 18.33
C PRO A 182 -18.00 -16.39 19.09
N PRO A 183 -16.97 -15.70 18.57
CA PRO A 183 -15.88 -15.25 19.43
C PRO A 183 -16.52 -14.50 20.62
N PRO A 184 -16.05 -14.72 21.87
CA PRO A 184 -16.76 -14.27 23.05
C PRO A 184 -16.93 -12.75 22.99
N VAL A 185 -18.17 -12.33 22.80
CA VAL A 185 -18.61 -10.96 23.09
C VAL A 185 -19.17 -10.99 24.49
N ASP A 186 -18.37 -10.52 25.44
CA ASP A 186 -18.79 -10.39 26.83
C ASP A 186 -20.05 -9.53 26.93
N ALA A 187 -21.14 -10.15 27.37
CA ALA A 187 -22.43 -9.52 27.62
C ALA A 187 -22.44 -8.74 28.94
N LYS A 188 -21.42 -7.91 29.19
CA LYS A 188 -21.35 -6.98 30.33
C LYS A 188 -21.19 -5.51 29.95
N ALA A 189 -21.18 -5.16 28.66
CA ALA A 189 -21.12 -3.76 28.21
C ALA A 189 -22.45 -2.98 28.31
N ALA A 190 -23.33 -3.33 29.25
CA ALA A 190 -24.61 -2.63 29.44
C ALA A 190 -24.96 -2.49 30.93
N LYS A 191 -24.06 -1.86 31.70
CA LYS A 191 -24.32 -0.94 32.84
C LYS A 191 -23.10 -0.87 33.75
N ALA A 192 -22.26 0.14 33.55
CA ALA A 192 -21.60 0.91 34.60
C ALA A 192 -20.91 2.10 33.92
N ASP A 193 -21.43 3.29 34.16
CA ASP A 193 -20.61 4.50 34.17
C ASP A 193 -19.60 4.35 35.31
N ASP A 194 -18.34 4.72 35.05
CA ASP A 194 -17.39 5.45 35.91
C ASP A 194 -15.94 4.92 35.75
N ASP A 195 -15.05 5.85 35.39
CA ASP A 195 -13.58 5.80 35.28
C ASP A 195 -12.85 4.46 35.47
N SER A 196 -12.48 3.81 34.37
CA SER A 196 -11.21 3.08 34.24
C SER A 196 -10.89 2.81 32.77
N ASP A 197 -9.66 3.11 32.35
CA ASP A 197 -9.09 2.83 31.03
C ASP A 197 -9.29 1.35 30.61
N ASP A 198 -10.32 1.13 29.80
CA ASP A 198 -10.74 -0.20 29.36
C ASP A 198 -10.09 -0.55 28.00
N ASP A 199 -8.80 -0.88 28.05
CA ASP A 199 -8.06 -1.59 27.00
C ASP A 199 -8.20 -3.12 27.18
N GLU A 200 -9.43 -3.63 27.43
CA GLU A 200 -9.72 -5.07 27.38
C GLU A 200 -10.11 -5.50 25.94
N ALA A 201 -9.08 -5.83 25.16
CA ALA A 201 -9.17 -6.78 24.05
C ALA A 201 -7.77 -7.29 23.71
N GLU A 202 -7.16 -8.09 24.60
CA GLU A 202 -6.05 -8.95 24.21
C GLU A 202 -6.58 -10.37 23.98
N SER A 203 -6.83 -10.71 22.72
CA SER A 203 -6.83 -12.11 22.31
C SER A 203 -5.38 -12.54 22.15
N SER A 204 -4.96 -13.53 22.94
CA SER A 204 -3.77 -14.32 22.64
C SER A 204 -3.95 -14.93 21.26
N ASP A 205 -3.10 -14.55 20.32
CA ASP A 205 -3.11 -14.96 18.91
C ASP A 205 -2.62 -16.42 18.71
N ASP A 206 -3.00 -17.32 19.63
CA ASP A 206 -2.73 -18.77 19.61
C ASP A 206 -4.06 -19.57 19.56
N GLU A 207 -5.10 -19.03 18.92
CA GLU A 207 -6.17 -19.87 18.41
C GLU A 207 -5.75 -20.35 17.02
N GLU A 208 -5.27 -21.59 16.94
CA GLU A 208 -5.33 -22.37 15.70
C GLU A 208 -6.69 -22.08 15.06
N GLU A 209 -6.69 -21.50 13.85
CA GLU A 209 -7.90 -21.28 13.07
C GLU A 209 -8.70 -22.58 13.12
N ALA A 210 -9.74 -22.63 13.97
CA ALA A 210 -10.60 -23.79 14.06
C ALA A 210 -11.13 -23.97 12.64
N GLU A 211 -10.68 -25.06 12.02
CA GLU A 211 -10.74 -25.30 10.59
C GLU A 211 -12.20 -25.59 10.21
N SER A 212 -13.04 -24.55 10.24
CA SER A 212 -14.40 -24.56 9.74
C SER A 212 -14.35 -24.50 8.22
N GLY A 213 -13.73 -25.52 7.63
CA GLY A 213 -13.74 -25.74 6.19
C GLY A 213 -15.13 -26.21 5.74
N PRO A 214 -15.45 -26.03 4.45
CA PRO A 214 -16.71 -26.51 3.90
C PRO A 214 -16.86 -28.03 4.06
N ASP A 215 -18.07 -28.48 4.41
CA ASP A 215 -18.36 -29.91 4.65
C ASP A 215 -17.97 -30.77 3.43
N PRO A 216 -17.03 -31.72 3.60
CA PRO A 216 -16.54 -32.56 2.50
C PRO A 216 -17.65 -33.40 1.85
N VAL A 217 -18.71 -33.77 2.59
CA VAL A 217 -19.82 -34.57 2.07
C VAL A 217 -20.69 -33.75 1.13
N ILE A 218 -21.05 -32.53 1.53
CA ILE A 218 -21.84 -31.60 0.71
C ILE A 218 -21.03 -31.19 -0.52
N ALA A 219 -19.72 -30.95 -0.36
CA ALA A 219 -18.82 -30.69 -1.48
C ALA A 219 -18.81 -31.84 -2.48
N ALA A 220 -18.62 -33.08 -2.03
CA ALA A 220 -18.64 -34.24 -2.92
C ALA A 220 -19.96 -34.38 -3.69
N GLN A 221 -21.10 -34.12 -3.05
CA GLN A 221 -22.41 -34.16 -3.71
C GLN A 221 -22.54 -33.09 -4.79
N ARG A 222 -22.20 -31.83 -4.48
CA ARG A 222 -22.34 -30.71 -5.43
C ARG A 222 -21.33 -30.80 -6.58
N PHE A 223 -20.07 -31.10 -6.29
CA PHE A 223 -19.05 -31.29 -7.32
C PHE A 223 -19.33 -32.54 -8.17
N GLY A 224 -19.89 -33.59 -7.58
CA GLY A 224 -20.40 -34.76 -8.31
C GLY A 224 -21.52 -34.38 -9.30
N ALA A 225 -22.54 -33.65 -8.83
CA ALA A 225 -23.62 -33.18 -9.69
C ALA A 225 -23.12 -32.28 -10.85
N VAL A 226 -22.17 -31.38 -10.57
CA VAL A 226 -21.52 -30.55 -11.61
C VAL A 226 -20.74 -31.41 -12.60
N SER A 227 -20.02 -32.44 -12.13
CA SER A 227 -19.27 -33.36 -12.98
C SER A 227 -20.20 -34.16 -13.92
N ASP A 228 -21.29 -34.71 -13.37
CA ASP A 228 -22.27 -35.48 -14.14
C ASP A 228 -22.96 -34.60 -15.21
N GLN A 229 -23.39 -33.39 -14.82
CA GLN A 229 -23.98 -32.44 -15.76
C GLN A 229 -22.98 -31.96 -16.82
N MET A 230 -21.70 -31.84 -16.47
CA MET A 230 -20.64 -31.48 -17.41
C MET A 230 -20.44 -32.57 -18.48
N GLU A 231 -20.54 -33.85 -18.11
CA GLU A 231 -20.50 -34.93 -19.10
C GLU A 231 -21.69 -34.89 -20.07
N ILE A 232 -22.89 -34.66 -19.55
CA ILE A 232 -24.13 -34.53 -20.34
C ILE A 232 -23.98 -33.37 -21.32
N THR A 233 -23.54 -32.21 -20.81
CA THR A 233 -23.30 -30.99 -21.60
C THR A 233 -22.26 -31.24 -22.69
N ARG A 234 -21.15 -31.92 -22.36
CA ARG A 234 -20.10 -32.28 -23.34
C ARG A 234 -20.63 -33.19 -24.45
N LYS A 235 -21.48 -34.18 -24.11
CA LYS A 235 -22.12 -35.07 -25.09
C LYS A 235 -23.10 -34.30 -25.98
N ALA A 236 -23.89 -33.38 -25.41
CA ALA A 236 -24.82 -32.54 -26.15
C ALA A 236 -24.10 -31.58 -27.12
N LEU A 237 -23.01 -30.94 -26.67
CA LEU A 237 -22.19 -30.05 -27.49
C LEU A 237 -21.56 -30.78 -28.68
N LYS A 238 -21.06 -32.01 -28.47
CA LYS A 238 -20.50 -32.84 -29.56
C LYS A 238 -21.55 -33.26 -30.59
N LYS A 239 -22.79 -33.53 -30.17
CA LYS A 239 -23.86 -34.03 -31.06
C LYS A 239 -24.57 -32.92 -31.83
N HIS A 240 -24.88 -31.81 -31.18
CA HIS A 240 -25.81 -30.80 -31.70
C HIS A 240 -25.14 -29.46 -32.01
N GLY A 241 -23.88 -29.28 -31.60
CA GLY A 241 -23.20 -27.99 -31.65
C GLY A 241 -23.76 -27.01 -30.61
N ARG A 242 -23.05 -25.90 -30.43
CA ARG A 242 -23.30 -24.95 -29.34
C ARG A 242 -24.55 -24.08 -29.53
N GLY A 243 -24.95 -23.84 -30.78
CA GLY A 243 -26.12 -23.01 -31.12
C GLY A 243 -27.47 -23.72 -31.05
N ASN A 244 -27.54 -25.02 -30.71
CA ASN A 244 -28.80 -25.75 -30.61
C ASN A 244 -29.50 -25.47 -29.28
N LYS A 245 -30.83 -25.31 -29.29
CA LYS A 245 -31.67 -25.11 -28.10
C LYS A 245 -31.41 -26.14 -27.00
N GLN A 246 -31.19 -27.41 -27.36
CA GLN A 246 -30.89 -28.46 -26.39
C GLN A 246 -29.52 -28.24 -25.72
N ALA A 247 -28.47 -27.95 -26.50
CA ALA A 247 -27.15 -27.69 -25.94
C ALA A 247 -27.11 -26.42 -25.06
N ILE A 248 -27.88 -25.39 -25.43
CA ILE A 248 -28.05 -24.17 -24.63
C ILE A 248 -28.76 -24.51 -23.30
N ALA A 249 -29.81 -25.33 -23.32
CA ALA A 249 -30.50 -25.75 -22.11
C ALA A 249 -29.57 -26.52 -21.15
N GLU A 250 -28.75 -27.44 -21.67
CA GLU A 250 -27.77 -28.17 -20.84
C GLU A 250 -26.67 -27.25 -20.27
N LEU A 251 -26.21 -26.26 -21.05
CA LEU A 251 -25.26 -25.25 -20.58
C LEU A 251 -25.85 -24.37 -19.47
N VAL A 252 -27.13 -24.02 -19.57
CA VAL A 252 -27.85 -23.26 -18.52
C VAL A 252 -27.98 -24.11 -17.27
N ALA A 253 -28.36 -25.39 -17.40
CA ALA A 253 -28.42 -26.31 -16.26
C ALA A 253 -27.05 -26.50 -15.57
N LEU A 254 -25.96 -26.59 -16.36
CA LEU A 254 -24.61 -26.62 -15.81
C LEU A 254 -24.26 -25.33 -15.05
N ALA A 255 -24.63 -24.17 -15.61
CA ALA A 255 -24.41 -22.89 -14.95
C ALA A 255 -25.23 -22.77 -13.66
N GLU A 256 -26.46 -23.27 -13.62
CA GLU A 256 -27.31 -23.30 -12.42
C GLU A 256 -26.72 -24.12 -11.27
N LEU A 257 -26.05 -25.24 -11.58
CA LEU A 257 -25.34 -26.04 -10.58
C LEU A 257 -24.01 -25.42 -10.15
N PHE A 258 -23.33 -24.69 -11.04
CA PHE A 258 -22.03 -24.07 -10.76
C PHE A 258 -22.15 -22.72 -10.03
N MET A 259 -23.20 -21.93 -10.32
CA MET A 259 -23.45 -20.60 -9.76
C MET A 259 -23.43 -20.52 -8.22
N PRO A 260 -23.99 -21.49 -7.46
CA PRO A 260 -24.00 -21.45 -6.01
C PRO A 260 -22.65 -21.74 -5.36
N ILE A 261 -21.61 -22.16 -6.10
CA ILE A 261 -20.32 -22.52 -5.51
C ILE A 261 -19.52 -21.23 -5.23
N LYS A 262 -19.25 -20.91 -3.96
CA LYS A 262 -18.44 -19.75 -3.57
C LYS A 262 -16.95 -20.11 -3.60
N LEU A 263 -16.30 -19.81 -4.71
CA LEU A 263 -14.87 -20.05 -4.89
C LEU A 263 -14.01 -19.13 -4.01
N VAL A 264 -12.81 -19.59 -3.68
CA VAL A 264 -11.78 -18.76 -3.05
C VAL A 264 -11.37 -17.64 -4.02
N PRO A 265 -11.07 -16.40 -3.55
CA PRO A 265 -10.73 -15.28 -4.42
C PRO A 265 -9.66 -15.59 -5.47
N LYS A 266 -8.61 -16.32 -5.09
CA LYS A 266 -7.54 -16.75 -6.00
C LYS A 266 -8.06 -17.60 -7.17
N GLN A 267 -8.94 -18.55 -6.91
CA GLN A 267 -9.54 -19.40 -7.95
C GLN A 267 -10.50 -18.59 -8.81
N PHE A 268 -11.36 -17.77 -8.17
CA PHE A 268 -12.31 -16.91 -8.85
C PHE A 268 -11.63 -15.92 -9.81
N GLU A 269 -10.58 -15.22 -9.35
CA GLU A 269 -9.80 -14.29 -10.17
C GLU A 269 -9.11 -15.00 -11.34
N GLY A 270 -8.57 -16.21 -11.13
CA GLY A 270 -7.99 -17.01 -12.19
C GLY A 270 -8.99 -17.34 -13.32
N LEU A 271 -10.25 -17.62 -12.96
CA LEU A 271 -11.31 -17.84 -13.95
C LEU A 271 -11.69 -16.57 -14.70
N VAL A 272 -11.84 -15.44 -13.99
CA VAL A 272 -12.13 -14.14 -14.59
C VAL A 272 -11.04 -13.76 -15.58
N GLU A 273 -9.78 -13.94 -15.20
CA GLU A 273 -8.63 -13.60 -16.04
C GLU A 273 -8.57 -14.44 -17.31
N ARG A 274 -8.91 -15.73 -17.23
CA ARG A 274 -9.01 -16.60 -18.42
C ARG A 274 -10.01 -16.06 -19.45
N VAL A 275 -11.18 -15.60 -18.99
CA VAL A 275 -12.23 -15.04 -19.85
C VAL A 275 -11.82 -13.67 -20.42
N ARG A 276 -11.18 -12.83 -19.60
CA ARG A 276 -10.67 -11.50 -20.01
C ARG A 276 -9.54 -11.61 -21.02
N SER A 277 -8.56 -12.48 -20.78
CA SER A 277 -7.42 -12.68 -21.67
C SER A 277 -7.86 -13.08 -23.08
N ALA A 278 -8.90 -13.91 -23.21
CA ALA A 278 -9.49 -14.24 -24.50
C ALA A 278 -10.07 -13.00 -25.22
N LEU A 279 -10.79 -12.13 -24.49
CA LEU A 279 -11.30 -10.87 -25.04
C LEU A 279 -10.18 -9.88 -25.38
N GLU A 280 -9.12 -9.79 -24.58
CA GLU A 280 -8.00 -8.91 -24.83
C GLU A 280 -7.24 -9.32 -26.10
N ARG A 281 -6.98 -10.62 -26.28
CA ARG A 281 -6.41 -11.18 -27.51
C ARG A 281 -7.26 -10.84 -28.74
N LEU A 282 -8.58 -10.97 -28.61
CA LEU A 282 -9.56 -10.61 -29.64
C LEU A 282 -9.51 -9.11 -29.96
N ARG A 283 -9.67 -8.24 -28.95
CA ARG A 283 -9.66 -6.78 -29.12
C ARG A 283 -8.33 -6.28 -29.65
N ALA A 284 -7.21 -6.91 -29.31
CA ALA A 284 -5.90 -6.58 -29.85
C ALA A 284 -5.86 -6.81 -31.37
N GLN A 285 -6.42 -7.93 -31.87
CA GLN A 285 -6.49 -8.15 -33.32
C GLN A 285 -7.48 -7.20 -34.00
N GLU A 286 -8.65 -6.93 -33.40
CA GLU A 286 -9.60 -5.94 -33.96
C GLU A 286 -8.98 -4.55 -34.07
N ARG A 287 -8.23 -4.11 -33.05
CA ARG A 287 -7.52 -2.82 -33.07
C ARG A 287 -6.42 -2.81 -34.13
N ALA A 288 -5.69 -3.91 -34.29
CA ALA A 288 -4.66 -4.03 -35.33
C ALA A 288 -5.28 -3.92 -36.73
N ILE A 289 -6.37 -4.66 -37.00
CA ILE A 289 -7.10 -4.58 -38.28
C ILE A 289 -7.66 -3.17 -38.49
N MET A 290 -8.25 -2.56 -37.46
CA MET A 290 -8.75 -1.18 -37.54
C MET A 290 -7.62 -0.19 -37.85
N GLN A 291 -6.44 -0.33 -37.25
CA GLN A 291 -5.29 0.53 -37.56
C GLN A 291 -4.82 0.36 -39.02
N LEU A 292 -4.69 -0.88 -39.50
CA LEU A 292 -4.31 -1.17 -40.88
C LEU A 292 -5.31 -0.57 -41.88
N CYS A 293 -6.61 -0.72 -41.64
CA CYS A 293 -7.64 -0.21 -42.53
C CYS A 293 -7.80 1.32 -42.44
N VAL A 294 -7.93 1.88 -41.23
CA VAL A 294 -8.30 3.29 -41.04
C VAL A 294 -7.10 4.22 -41.15
N ARG A 295 -5.98 3.89 -40.49
CA ARG A 295 -4.79 4.75 -40.48
C ARG A 295 -3.95 4.52 -41.74
N ASP A 296 -3.60 3.26 -42.00
CA ASP A 296 -2.58 2.94 -43.00
C ASP A 296 -3.18 2.89 -44.43
N ALA A 297 -4.40 2.36 -44.58
CA ALA A 297 -5.15 2.40 -45.86
C ALA A 297 -6.07 3.62 -46.04
N ARG A 298 -6.13 4.53 -45.06
CA ARG A 298 -6.98 5.74 -45.06
C ARG A 298 -8.48 5.46 -45.32
N MET A 299 -8.98 4.30 -44.88
CA MET A 299 -10.42 4.03 -44.89
C MET A 299 -11.14 4.92 -43.86
N PRO A 300 -12.28 5.57 -44.20
CA PRO A 300 -13.09 6.26 -43.21
C PRO A 300 -13.54 5.31 -42.09
N ARG A 301 -13.40 5.73 -40.82
CA ARG A 301 -13.78 4.92 -39.65
C ARG A 301 -15.24 4.46 -39.69
N THR A 302 -16.13 5.29 -40.24
CA THR A 302 -17.56 4.97 -40.41
C THR A 302 -17.78 3.76 -41.32
N ASP A 303 -17.01 3.66 -42.40
CA ASP A 303 -17.10 2.57 -43.37
C ASP A 303 -16.61 1.26 -42.75
N PHE A 304 -15.52 1.32 -41.99
CA PHE A 304 -14.98 0.19 -41.24
C PHE A 304 -16.00 -0.34 -40.22
N LEU A 305 -16.56 0.53 -39.38
CA LEU A 305 -17.55 0.13 -38.36
C LEU A 305 -18.82 -0.47 -38.94
N ARG A 306 -19.19 -0.12 -40.18
CA ARG A 306 -20.34 -0.69 -40.87
C ARG A 306 -20.06 -2.07 -41.47
N GLN A 307 -18.83 -2.31 -41.96
CA GLN A 307 -18.50 -3.48 -42.77
C GLN A 307 -17.72 -4.57 -42.02
N PHE A 308 -16.99 -4.21 -40.97
CA PHE A 308 -16.15 -5.16 -40.23
C PHE A 308 -16.95 -6.10 -39.30
N PRO A 309 -17.98 -5.65 -38.55
CA PRO A 309 -18.79 -6.56 -37.73
C PRO A 309 -19.43 -7.66 -38.57
N GLY A 310 -19.20 -8.93 -38.21
CA GLY A 310 -19.65 -10.10 -38.96
C GLY A 310 -18.65 -10.66 -39.99
N ASN A 311 -17.61 -9.89 -40.36
CA ASN A 311 -16.52 -10.31 -41.25
C ASN A 311 -15.19 -10.50 -40.49
N GLU A 312 -15.27 -10.71 -39.18
CA GLU A 312 -14.12 -10.78 -38.27
C GLU A 312 -13.22 -11.99 -38.59
N VAL A 313 -13.82 -13.06 -39.12
CA VAL A 313 -13.18 -14.36 -39.44
C VAL A 313 -13.17 -14.61 -40.95
N ASP A 314 -13.90 -13.81 -41.73
CA ASP A 314 -13.98 -13.98 -43.18
C ASP A 314 -12.73 -13.42 -43.89
N GLU A 315 -11.83 -14.32 -44.28
CA GLU A 315 -10.61 -13.98 -45.02
C GLU A 315 -10.91 -13.35 -46.39
N SER A 316 -12.08 -13.64 -46.98
CA SER A 316 -12.48 -13.13 -48.30
C SER A 316 -12.93 -11.68 -48.27
N TRP A 317 -13.28 -11.15 -47.09
CA TRP A 317 -13.68 -9.75 -46.91
C TRP A 317 -12.59 -8.76 -47.35
N SER A 318 -11.34 -9.05 -46.99
CA SER A 318 -10.19 -8.21 -47.35
C SER A 318 -9.95 -8.19 -48.86
N ASP A 319 -10.15 -9.33 -49.54
CA ASP A 319 -10.05 -9.47 -50.99
C ASP A 319 -11.19 -8.73 -51.73
N ALA A 320 -12.42 -8.83 -51.21
CA ALA A 320 -13.57 -8.11 -51.74
C ALA A 320 -13.39 -6.58 -51.65
N LEU A 321 -12.78 -6.08 -50.57
CA LEU A 321 -12.45 -4.67 -50.41
C LEU A 321 -11.34 -4.21 -51.36
N ALA A 322 -10.32 -5.04 -51.58
CA ALA A 322 -9.21 -4.75 -52.49
C ALA A 322 -9.67 -4.68 -53.96
N LYS A 323 -10.68 -5.47 -54.35
CA LYS A 323 -11.27 -5.49 -55.70
C LYS A 323 -12.37 -4.44 -55.91
N GLY A 324 -12.73 -3.69 -54.86
CA GLY A 324 -13.75 -2.64 -54.91
C GLY A 324 -13.31 -1.39 -55.67
N LYS A 325 -14.26 -0.46 -55.87
CA LYS A 325 -14.01 0.86 -56.52
C LYS A 325 -13.66 1.98 -55.51
N ALA A 326 -13.45 1.63 -54.24
CA ALA A 326 -13.20 2.62 -53.20
C ALA A 326 -11.78 3.19 -53.29
N LYS A 327 -11.58 4.44 -52.87
CA LYS A 327 -10.26 5.11 -52.89
C LYS A 327 -9.19 4.39 -52.05
N TYR A 328 -9.61 3.61 -51.07
CA TYR A 328 -8.74 2.83 -50.18
C TYR A 328 -8.49 1.39 -50.66
N ALA A 329 -9.11 0.95 -51.77
CA ALA A 329 -9.04 -0.44 -52.23
C ALA A 329 -7.60 -0.88 -52.57
N GLU A 330 -6.84 -0.05 -53.29
CA GLU A 330 -5.45 -0.35 -53.65
C GLU A 330 -4.54 -0.45 -52.40
N ALA A 331 -4.73 0.44 -51.42
CA ALA A 331 -3.97 0.44 -50.17
C ALA A 331 -4.29 -0.79 -49.31
N ILE A 332 -5.56 -1.21 -49.27
CA ILE A 332 -5.97 -2.46 -48.60
C ILE A 332 -5.36 -3.68 -49.29
N GLY A 333 -5.29 -3.71 -50.62
CA GLY A 333 -4.64 -4.81 -51.35
C GLY A 333 -3.17 -5.01 -50.95
N ARG A 334 -2.43 -3.94 -50.66
CA ARG A 334 -1.04 -4.02 -50.18
C ARG A 334 -0.92 -4.55 -48.75
N LEU A 335 -1.88 -4.20 -47.88
CA LEU A 335 -1.93 -4.59 -46.47
C LEU A 335 -2.73 -5.89 -46.22
N GLN A 336 -3.28 -6.48 -47.28
CA GLN A 336 -4.12 -7.68 -47.23
C GLN A 336 -3.45 -8.85 -46.49
N PRO A 337 -2.15 -9.17 -46.71
CA PRO A 337 -1.51 -10.27 -45.99
C PRO A 337 -1.49 -10.06 -44.47
N ASP A 338 -1.32 -8.82 -44.02
CA ASP A 338 -1.30 -8.48 -42.60
C ASP A 338 -2.70 -8.54 -41.98
N ILE A 339 -3.73 -8.12 -42.74
CA ILE A 339 -5.14 -8.25 -42.33
C ILE A 339 -5.52 -9.72 -42.20
N ILE A 340 -5.21 -10.54 -43.21
CA ILE A 340 -5.47 -12.00 -43.19
C ILE A 340 -4.73 -12.65 -42.03
N ARG A 341 -3.48 -12.29 -41.76
CA ARG A 341 -2.75 -12.81 -40.59
C ARG A 341 -3.44 -12.48 -39.27
N CYS A 342 -4.05 -11.30 -39.15
CA CYS A 342 -4.83 -10.95 -37.96
C CYS A 342 -6.15 -11.74 -37.89
N GLN A 343 -6.85 -11.92 -39.02
CA GLN A 343 -8.06 -12.74 -39.10
C GLN A 343 -7.77 -14.22 -38.78
N GLN A 344 -6.66 -14.78 -39.29
CA GLN A 344 -6.22 -16.15 -38.95
C GLN A 344 -5.96 -16.34 -37.45
N LYS A 345 -5.45 -15.32 -36.76
CA LYS A 345 -5.31 -15.35 -35.30
C LYS A 345 -6.66 -15.33 -34.59
N LEU A 346 -7.66 -14.64 -35.15
CA LEU A 346 -9.04 -14.68 -34.65
C LEU A 346 -9.66 -16.07 -34.89
N THR A 347 -9.47 -16.66 -36.07
CA THR A 347 -9.88 -18.04 -36.37
C THR A 347 -9.21 -19.05 -35.43
N ALA A 348 -7.92 -18.88 -35.15
CA ALA A 348 -7.20 -19.72 -34.19
C ALA A 348 -7.76 -19.57 -32.77
N LEU A 349 -8.18 -18.37 -32.37
CA LEU A 349 -8.83 -18.12 -31.09
C LEU A 349 -10.22 -18.78 -31.01
N GLU A 350 -11.01 -18.74 -32.08
CA GLU A 350 -12.28 -19.47 -32.16
C GLU A 350 -12.07 -20.99 -32.07
N ALA A 351 -11.05 -21.51 -32.74
CA ALA A 351 -10.71 -22.94 -32.68
C ALA A 351 -10.20 -23.37 -31.30
N GLU A 352 -9.40 -22.54 -30.62
CA GLU A 352 -8.89 -22.78 -29.27
C GLU A 352 -10.01 -22.79 -28.23
N THR A 353 -10.90 -21.80 -28.31
CA THR A 353 -11.98 -21.63 -27.32
C THR A 353 -13.23 -22.46 -27.65
N GLY A 354 -13.43 -22.84 -28.91
CA GLY A 354 -14.68 -23.44 -29.38
C GLY A 354 -15.87 -22.48 -29.35
N LEU A 355 -15.61 -21.18 -29.34
CA LEU A 355 -16.60 -20.10 -29.29
C LEU A 355 -16.45 -19.20 -30.51
N THR A 356 -17.57 -18.63 -30.95
CA THR A 356 -17.54 -17.54 -31.93
C THR A 356 -17.08 -16.22 -31.29
N ILE A 357 -16.53 -15.31 -32.10
CA ILE A 357 -16.16 -13.94 -31.66
C ILE A 357 -17.34 -13.22 -30.97
N ALA A 358 -18.56 -13.41 -31.47
CA ALA A 358 -19.77 -12.83 -30.89
C ALA A 358 -20.08 -13.41 -29.49
N GLU A 359 -19.94 -14.72 -29.30
CA GLU A 359 -20.15 -15.38 -28.01
C GLU A 359 -19.09 -14.98 -26.98
N ILE A 360 -17.81 -14.87 -27.38
CA ILE A 360 -16.73 -14.40 -26.50
C ILE A 360 -17.05 -12.98 -25.98
N LYS A 361 -17.52 -12.10 -26.87
CA LYS A 361 -17.93 -10.74 -26.52
C LYS A 361 -19.16 -10.72 -25.59
N ASP A 362 -20.18 -11.54 -25.87
CA ASP A 362 -21.39 -11.60 -25.04
C ASP A 362 -21.11 -12.14 -23.63
N ILE A 363 -20.34 -13.24 -23.51
CA ILE A 363 -19.94 -13.81 -22.22
C ILE A 363 -19.18 -12.76 -21.40
N ASN A 364 -18.19 -12.09 -21.99
CA ASN A 364 -17.45 -11.04 -21.32
C ASN A 364 -18.33 -9.84 -20.93
N ARG A 365 -19.30 -9.48 -21.78
CA ARG A 365 -20.26 -8.41 -21.48
C ARG A 365 -21.12 -8.77 -20.28
N ARG A 366 -21.69 -9.98 -20.22
CA ARG A 366 -22.47 -10.47 -19.07
C ARG A 366 -21.64 -10.50 -17.80
N MET A 367 -20.42 -11.03 -17.88
CA MET A 367 -19.46 -11.03 -16.77
C MET A 367 -19.17 -9.60 -16.26
N SER A 368 -18.89 -8.66 -17.17
CA SER A 368 -18.58 -7.26 -16.81
C SER A 368 -19.77 -6.55 -16.16
N ILE A 369 -21.00 -6.86 -16.58
CA ILE A 369 -22.23 -6.31 -15.98
C ILE A 369 -22.39 -6.81 -14.54
N GLY A 370 -22.26 -8.12 -14.30
CA GLY A 370 -22.34 -8.70 -12.96
C GLY A 370 -21.26 -8.16 -12.03
N GLU A 371 -20.03 -8.02 -12.53
CA GLU A 371 -18.92 -7.45 -11.77
C GLU A 371 -19.15 -5.97 -11.44
N ALA A 372 -19.68 -5.18 -12.39
CA ALA A 372 -20.04 -3.79 -12.15
C ALA A 372 -21.17 -3.65 -11.13
N LYS A 373 -22.16 -4.55 -11.15
CA LYS A 373 -23.25 -4.61 -10.18
C LYS A 373 -22.72 -4.91 -8.77
N ALA A 374 -21.90 -5.95 -8.63
CA ALA A 374 -21.27 -6.31 -7.37
C ALA A 374 -20.37 -5.19 -6.84
N ARG A 375 -19.51 -4.61 -7.68
CA ARG A 375 -18.58 -3.52 -7.29
C ARG A 375 -19.32 -2.26 -6.86
N ARG A 376 -20.41 -1.90 -7.56
CA ARG A 376 -21.24 -0.75 -7.18
C ARG A 376 -21.90 -0.98 -5.82
N ALA A 377 -22.46 -2.17 -5.60
CA ALA A 377 -23.07 -2.52 -4.32
C ALA A 377 -22.04 -2.53 -3.17
N LYS A 378 -20.83 -3.09 -3.39
CA LYS A 378 -19.72 -3.00 -2.42
C LYS A 378 -19.34 -1.55 -2.11
N LYS A 379 -19.22 -0.71 -3.13
CA LYS A 379 -18.90 0.71 -2.97
C LYS A 379 -19.96 1.43 -2.12
N GLU A 380 -21.24 1.23 -2.43
CA GLU A 380 -22.39 1.76 -1.69
C GLU A 380 -22.36 1.31 -0.21
N MET A 381 -22.03 0.04 0.03
CA MET A 381 -21.89 -0.51 1.38
C MET A 381 -20.75 0.14 2.17
N VAL A 382 -19.59 0.36 1.54
CA VAL A 382 -18.44 1.02 2.16
C VAL A 382 -18.76 2.48 2.47
N GLU A 383 -19.30 3.23 1.50
CA GLU A 383 -19.65 4.65 1.63
C GLU A 383 -20.63 4.91 2.78
N ALA A 384 -21.65 4.06 2.94
CA ALA A 384 -22.62 4.18 4.03
C ALA A 384 -22.00 3.94 5.43
N ASN A 385 -20.87 3.22 5.50
CA ASN A 385 -20.22 2.80 6.74
C ASN A 385 -18.93 3.56 7.08
N LEU A 386 -18.53 4.57 6.31
CA LEU A 386 -17.32 5.37 6.58
C LEU A 386 -17.35 6.03 7.98
N ARG A 387 -18.53 6.43 8.48
CA ARG A 387 -18.69 7.01 9.82
C ARG A 387 -18.31 6.04 10.94
N LEU A 388 -18.54 4.74 10.74
CA LEU A 388 -18.14 3.71 11.69
C LEU A 388 -16.61 3.68 11.84
N VAL A 389 -15.88 3.75 10.73
CA VAL A 389 -14.41 3.76 10.73
C VAL A 389 -13.89 4.93 11.54
N ILE A 390 -14.43 6.13 11.32
CA ILE A 390 -14.05 7.34 12.07
C ILE A 390 -14.29 7.17 13.57
N SER A 391 -15.46 6.64 13.96
CA SER A 391 -15.78 6.42 15.37
C SER A 391 -14.81 5.46 16.08
N ILE A 392 -14.25 4.49 15.33
CA ILE A 392 -13.25 3.55 15.83
C ILE A 392 -11.86 4.21 15.83
N ALA A 393 -11.47 4.85 14.73
CA ALA A 393 -10.16 5.48 14.56
C ALA A 393 -9.89 6.60 15.58
N LYS A 394 -10.94 7.32 16.02
CA LYS A 394 -10.83 8.34 17.08
C LYS A 394 -10.22 7.83 18.38
N LYS A 395 -10.34 6.53 18.70
CA LYS A 395 -9.75 5.94 19.91
C LYS A 395 -8.23 5.72 19.80
N TYR A 396 -7.70 5.79 18.60
CA TYR A 396 -6.29 5.52 18.28
C TYR A 396 -5.52 6.77 17.87
N THR A 397 -6.13 7.95 18.01
CA THR A 397 -5.42 9.22 17.81
C THR A 397 -4.28 9.34 18.82
N ASN A 398 -3.22 10.06 18.45
CA ASN A 398 -2.04 10.28 19.29
C ASN A 398 -1.19 9.03 19.60
N ARG A 399 -1.32 7.95 18.80
CA ARG A 399 -0.47 6.75 18.89
C ARG A 399 0.69 6.74 17.88
N GLY A 400 1.12 7.92 17.42
CA GLY A 400 2.25 8.09 16.49
C GLY A 400 1.89 8.13 15.00
N LEU A 401 0.63 7.89 14.63
CA LEU A 401 0.15 7.99 13.25
C LEU A 401 -0.90 9.12 13.11
N GLN A 402 -0.93 9.80 11.96
CA GLN A 402 -1.89 10.87 11.70
C GLN A 402 -3.32 10.32 11.63
N PHE A 403 -4.30 11.14 12.01
CA PHE A 403 -5.70 10.72 12.02
C PHE A 403 -6.23 10.30 10.64
N LEU A 404 -5.80 10.95 9.56
CA LEU A 404 -6.17 10.58 8.19
C LEU A 404 -5.67 9.18 7.82
N ASP A 405 -4.43 8.86 8.17
CA ASP A 405 -3.84 7.57 7.88
C ASP A 405 -4.54 6.45 8.64
N LEU A 406 -4.89 6.68 9.91
CA LEU A 406 -5.72 5.76 10.71
C LEU A 406 -7.08 5.51 10.04
N ILE A 407 -7.72 6.56 9.51
CA ILE A 407 -8.99 6.43 8.77
C ILE A 407 -8.79 5.61 7.50
N GLN A 408 -7.74 5.86 6.72
CA GLN A 408 -7.49 5.12 5.48
C GLN A 408 -7.24 3.64 5.73
N GLU A 409 -6.43 3.31 6.73
CA GLU A 409 -6.17 1.92 7.12
C GLU A 409 -7.43 1.24 7.66
N GLY A 410 -8.24 1.98 8.42
CA GLY A 410 -9.57 1.55 8.83
C GLY A 410 -10.53 1.32 7.65
N ASN A 411 -10.48 2.16 6.61
CA ASN A 411 -11.28 1.99 5.40
C ASN A 411 -10.87 0.75 4.61
N ILE A 412 -9.56 0.43 4.55
CA ILE A 412 -9.06 -0.82 3.98
C ILE A 412 -9.57 -2.02 4.78
N GLY A 413 -9.58 -1.94 6.12
CA GLY A 413 -10.19 -2.94 6.99
C GLY A 413 -11.69 -3.12 6.74
N LEU A 414 -12.42 -2.01 6.57
CA LEU A 414 -13.84 -2.01 6.22
C LEU A 414 -14.11 -2.67 4.86
N MET A 415 -13.31 -2.39 3.84
CA MET A 415 -13.42 -3.03 2.52
C MET A 415 -13.28 -4.56 2.63
N LYS A 416 -12.30 -5.04 3.40
CA LYS A 416 -12.13 -6.47 3.69
C LYS A 416 -13.33 -7.07 4.43
N ALA A 417 -13.92 -6.31 5.36
CA ALA A 417 -15.14 -6.73 6.06
C ALA A 417 -16.32 -6.87 5.10
N VAL A 418 -16.53 -5.90 4.20
CA VAL A 418 -17.59 -5.96 3.18
C VAL A 418 -17.44 -7.17 2.27
N ASP A 419 -16.22 -7.51 1.86
CA ASP A 419 -15.95 -8.67 1.00
C ASP A 419 -16.29 -10.01 1.65
N LYS A 420 -16.11 -10.10 2.98
CA LYS A 420 -16.31 -11.34 3.75
C LYS A 420 -17.63 -11.38 4.53
N PHE A 421 -18.47 -10.36 4.44
CA PHE A 421 -19.68 -10.27 5.24
C PHE A 421 -20.74 -11.31 4.81
N GLU A 422 -21.30 -12.02 5.78
CA GLU A 422 -22.33 -13.03 5.57
C GLU A 422 -23.59 -12.67 6.36
N TYR A 423 -24.58 -12.08 5.69
CA TYR A 423 -25.83 -11.64 6.34
C TYR A 423 -26.67 -12.81 6.87
N ARG A 424 -26.47 -14.03 6.35
CA ARG A 424 -27.20 -15.24 6.75
C ARG A 424 -26.96 -15.64 8.21
N ARG A 425 -25.81 -15.25 8.79
CA ARG A 425 -25.52 -15.47 10.22
C ARG A 425 -26.40 -14.61 11.14
N GLY A 426 -27.11 -13.62 10.61
CA GLY A 426 -28.09 -12.81 11.35
C GLY A 426 -27.51 -11.65 12.17
N TYR A 427 -26.18 -11.56 12.30
CA TYR A 427 -25.49 -10.46 12.96
C TYR A 427 -25.54 -9.16 12.15
N LYS A 428 -25.47 -8.01 12.83
CA LYS A 428 -25.38 -6.69 12.18
C LYS A 428 -24.01 -6.51 11.54
N PHE A 429 -23.96 -5.77 10.42
CA PHE A 429 -22.69 -5.53 9.73
C PHE A 429 -21.67 -4.80 10.62
N SER A 430 -22.12 -3.80 11.41
CA SER A 430 -21.26 -3.03 12.30
C SER A 430 -20.49 -3.88 13.31
N THR A 431 -21.12 -4.91 13.88
CA THR A 431 -20.47 -5.84 14.83
C THR A 431 -19.31 -6.57 14.16
N TYR A 432 -19.52 -7.06 12.94
CA TYR A 432 -18.49 -7.78 12.18
C TYR A 432 -17.39 -6.83 11.68
N ALA A 433 -17.77 -5.68 11.12
CA ALA A 433 -16.83 -4.71 10.57
C ALA A 433 -15.90 -4.12 11.62
N THR A 434 -16.38 -3.91 12.85
CA THR A 434 -15.59 -3.35 13.95
C THR A 434 -14.30 -4.15 14.21
N TRP A 435 -14.36 -5.49 14.10
CA TRP A 435 -13.18 -6.35 14.30
C TRP A 435 -12.13 -6.11 13.21
N TRP A 436 -12.53 -6.15 11.93
CA TRP A 436 -11.63 -5.91 10.80
C TRP A 436 -11.05 -4.50 10.76
N ILE A 437 -11.85 -3.49 11.11
CA ILE A 437 -11.39 -2.09 11.19
C ILE A 437 -10.36 -1.95 12.31
N ARG A 438 -10.64 -2.48 13.50
CA ARG A 438 -9.72 -2.43 14.64
C ARG A 438 -8.40 -3.15 14.33
N GLN A 439 -8.48 -4.33 13.72
CA GLN A 439 -7.30 -5.12 13.35
C GLN A 439 -6.42 -4.38 12.34
N ALA A 440 -7.03 -3.77 11.32
CA ALA A 440 -6.29 -3.00 10.32
C ALA A 440 -5.60 -1.78 10.93
N ILE A 441 -6.30 -1.00 11.75
CA ILE A 441 -5.75 0.18 12.43
C ILE A 441 -4.61 -0.21 13.38
N THR A 442 -4.83 -1.20 14.25
CA THR A 442 -3.83 -1.64 15.24
C THR A 442 -2.57 -2.17 14.56
N ARG A 443 -2.74 -2.94 13.48
CA ARG A 443 -1.62 -3.43 12.67
C ARG A 443 -0.86 -2.31 11.98
N SER A 444 -1.55 -1.32 11.40
CA SER A 444 -0.89 -0.18 10.76
C SER A 444 -0.07 0.63 11.77
N ILE A 445 -0.61 0.89 12.96
CA ILE A 445 0.14 1.57 14.03
C ILE A 445 1.40 0.79 14.37
N ALA A 446 1.29 -0.54 14.51
CA ALA A 446 2.45 -1.38 14.82
C ALA A 446 3.50 -1.36 13.69
N ASP A 447 3.07 -1.38 12.43
CA ASP A 447 3.97 -1.49 11.29
C ASP A 447 4.60 -0.14 10.87
N GLN A 448 3.90 0.99 11.05
CA GLN A 448 4.26 2.29 10.45
C GLN A 448 4.47 3.44 11.46
N ALA A 449 3.92 3.40 12.68
CA ALA A 449 3.93 4.57 13.57
C ALA A 449 5.32 4.93 14.14
N ARG A 450 6.34 4.07 13.98
CA ARG A 450 7.69 4.28 14.50
C ARG A 450 8.69 4.46 13.35
N THR A 451 9.63 5.39 13.53
CA THR A 451 10.74 5.62 12.60
C THR A 451 11.58 4.36 12.36
N ILE A 452 11.84 3.60 13.43
CA ILE A 452 12.49 2.30 13.36
C ILE A 452 11.41 1.24 13.53
N ARG A 453 11.17 0.46 12.46
CA ARG A 453 10.17 -0.59 12.46
C ARG A 453 10.50 -1.69 13.46
N ILE A 454 9.54 -2.02 14.32
CA ILE A 454 9.59 -3.11 15.29
C ILE A 454 8.56 -4.18 14.87
N PRO A 455 8.87 -5.48 14.92
CA PRO A 455 7.89 -6.53 14.64
C PRO A 455 6.66 -6.47 15.56
N VAL A 456 5.47 -6.82 15.05
CA VAL A 456 4.18 -6.71 15.76
C VAL A 456 4.18 -7.40 17.14
N HIS A 457 4.65 -8.65 17.23
CA HIS A 457 4.73 -9.38 18.51
C HIS A 457 5.59 -8.70 19.57
N MET A 458 6.61 -7.93 19.16
CA MET A 458 7.43 -7.15 20.10
C MET A 458 6.68 -5.92 20.59
N ILE A 459 5.86 -5.30 19.75
CA ILE A 459 5.00 -4.16 20.13
C ILE A 459 3.89 -4.62 21.09
N GLU A 460 3.29 -5.78 20.84
CA GLU A 460 2.36 -6.43 21.79
C GLU A 460 3.03 -6.66 23.15
N THR A 461 4.26 -7.18 23.15
CA THR A 461 5.04 -7.37 24.38
C THR A 461 5.28 -6.04 25.11
N ILE A 462 5.60 -4.96 24.38
CA ILE A 462 5.79 -3.62 24.94
C ILE A 462 4.47 -3.07 25.54
N ASN A 463 3.35 -3.22 24.85
CA ASN A 463 2.05 -2.77 25.33
C ASN A 463 1.62 -3.54 26.58
N LYS A 464 1.82 -4.87 26.59
CA LYS A 464 1.57 -5.72 27.76
C LYS A 464 2.44 -5.31 28.95
N LEU A 465 3.73 -5.02 28.71
CA LEU A 465 4.64 -4.49 29.73
C LEU A 465 4.14 -3.14 30.27
N ASN A 466 3.77 -2.20 29.40
CA ASN A 466 3.25 -0.89 29.82
C ASN A 466 1.94 -0.98 30.61
N ARG A 467 1.05 -1.92 30.25
CA ARG A 467 -0.19 -2.18 30.98
C ARG A 467 0.10 -2.72 32.40
N ILE A 468 0.94 -3.75 32.50
CA ILE A 468 1.33 -4.33 33.79
C ILE A 468 2.10 -3.30 34.64
N SER A 469 2.97 -2.51 34.01
CA SER A 469 3.72 -1.44 34.69
C SER A 469 2.78 -0.39 35.29
N ARG A 470 1.76 0.06 34.55
CA ARG A 470 0.73 0.98 35.05
C ARG A 470 -0.07 0.36 36.21
N GLN A 471 -0.47 -0.90 36.09
CA GLN A 471 -1.16 -1.61 37.17
C GLN A 471 -0.30 -1.68 38.44
N MET A 472 0.96 -2.08 38.30
CA MET A 472 1.89 -2.17 39.43
C MET A 472 2.21 -0.80 40.04
N LEU A 473 2.27 0.25 39.23
CA LEU A 473 2.44 1.62 39.72
C LEU A 473 1.26 2.04 40.60
N GLN A 474 0.03 1.67 40.23
CA GLN A 474 -1.17 1.93 41.02
C GLN A 474 -1.20 1.10 42.32
N GLU A 475 -0.77 -0.17 42.27
CA GLU A 475 -0.74 -1.06 43.44
C GLU A 475 0.38 -0.71 44.43
N MET A 476 1.58 -0.38 43.93
CA MET A 476 2.80 -0.17 44.72
C MET A 476 3.06 1.30 45.07
N GLY A 477 2.44 2.24 44.34
CA GLY A 477 2.66 3.68 44.49
C GLY A 477 4.03 4.19 44.00
N ARG A 478 4.81 3.33 43.32
CA ARG A 478 6.11 3.66 42.70
C ARG A 478 6.30 2.89 41.40
N GLU A 479 7.22 3.34 40.55
CA GLU A 479 7.59 2.59 39.34
C GLU A 479 8.16 1.21 39.71
N PRO A 480 7.73 0.13 39.02
CA PRO A 480 8.20 -1.23 39.29
C PRO A 480 9.62 -1.43 38.74
N THR A 481 10.41 -2.27 39.41
CA THR A 481 11.76 -2.60 38.92
C THR A 481 11.68 -3.64 37.78
N PRO A 482 12.71 -3.75 36.91
CA PRO A 482 12.74 -4.78 35.87
C PRO A 482 12.66 -6.22 36.41
N GLU A 483 13.14 -6.47 37.63
CA GLU A 483 13.03 -7.75 38.31
C GLU A 483 11.58 -8.07 38.69
N GLU A 484 10.88 -7.10 39.30
CA GLU A 484 9.46 -7.24 39.69
C GLU A 484 8.55 -7.42 38.47
N LEU A 485 8.83 -6.69 37.38
CA LEU A 485 8.14 -6.87 36.10
C LEU A 485 8.40 -8.27 35.51
N GLY A 486 9.61 -8.81 35.68
CA GLY A 486 10.00 -10.16 35.24
C GLY A 486 9.21 -11.25 35.91
N GLU A 487 9.08 -11.15 37.23
CA GLU A 487 8.28 -12.07 38.02
C GLU A 487 6.79 -12.01 37.60
N ARG A 488 6.23 -10.80 37.43
CA ARG A 488 4.82 -10.63 37.06
C ARG A 488 4.48 -11.05 35.63
N MET A 489 5.44 -10.91 34.71
CA MET A 489 5.28 -11.29 33.29
C MET A 489 5.74 -12.72 32.98
N GLU A 490 6.30 -13.44 33.96
CA GLU A 490 6.94 -14.76 33.77
C GLU A 490 8.06 -14.74 32.70
N MET A 491 8.82 -13.63 32.65
CA MET A 491 9.88 -13.42 31.67
C MET A 491 11.22 -13.14 32.38
N PRO A 492 12.36 -13.61 31.82
CA PRO A 492 13.67 -13.27 32.37
C PRO A 492 13.92 -11.75 32.36
N GLU A 493 14.50 -11.23 33.44
CA GLU A 493 14.83 -9.80 33.63
C GLU A 493 15.64 -9.23 32.44
N ASP A 494 16.62 -10.00 31.93
CA ASP A 494 17.43 -9.61 30.78
C ASP A 494 16.60 -9.34 29.52
N LYS A 495 15.52 -10.10 29.33
CA LYS A 495 14.61 -9.91 28.19
C LYS A 495 13.79 -8.65 28.37
N ILE A 496 13.32 -8.36 29.59
CA ILE A 496 12.60 -7.12 29.92
C ILE A 496 13.50 -5.89 29.74
N ARG A 497 14.75 -5.94 30.22
CA ARG A 497 15.71 -4.85 30.02
C ARG A 497 15.96 -4.57 28.53
N LYS A 498 16.00 -5.61 27.69
CA LYS A 498 16.10 -5.46 26.22
C LYS A 498 14.83 -4.84 25.63
N VAL A 499 13.64 -5.29 26.06
CA VAL A 499 12.36 -4.73 25.60
C VAL A 499 12.24 -3.25 25.97
N LEU A 500 12.57 -2.87 27.20
CA LEU A 500 12.60 -1.47 27.66
C LEU A 500 13.58 -0.62 26.86
N LYS A 501 14.72 -1.19 26.43
CA LYS A 501 15.69 -0.48 25.59
C LYS A 501 15.16 -0.24 24.17
N ILE A 502 14.44 -1.21 23.61
CA ILE A 502 13.83 -1.14 22.27
C ILE A 502 12.61 -0.22 22.25
N ALA A 503 11.87 -0.12 23.36
CA ALA A 503 10.67 0.71 23.47
C ALA A 503 10.93 2.23 23.39
N LYS A 504 12.19 2.68 23.49
CA LYS A 504 12.55 4.10 23.44
C LYS A 504 12.49 4.64 22.02
N GLU A 505 11.91 5.83 21.87
CA GLU A 505 11.83 6.53 20.60
C GLU A 505 13.09 7.36 20.33
N PRO A 506 13.53 7.46 19.07
CA PRO A 506 14.61 8.37 18.70
C PRO A 506 14.16 9.82 18.91
N ILE A 507 15.09 10.66 19.36
CA ILE A 507 14.88 12.08 19.62
C ILE A 507 15.32 12.87 18.37
N SER A 508 14.65 13.98 18.08
CA SER A 508 15.05 14.87 16.98
C SER A 508 16.41 15.51 17.26
N MET A 509 17.27 15.59 16.25
CA MET A 509 18.54 16.34 16.35
C MET A 509 18.32 17.84 16.54
N GLU A 510 17.17 18.35 16.10
CA GLU A 510 16.73 19.75 16.26
C GLU A 510 16.12 20.02 17.64
N THR A 511 16.20 19.07 18.59
CA THR A 511 15.72 19.32 19.95
C THR A 511 16.66 20.36 20.59
N PRO A 512 16.17 21.54 21.01
CA PRO A 512 17.01 22.57 21.60
C PRO A 512 17.56 22.06 22.95
N ILE A 513 18.80 22.46 23.27
CA ILE A 513 19.47 22.11 24.52
C ILE A 513 19.77 23.39 25.30
N GLY A 514 19.18 23.47 26.50
CA GLY A 514 19.34 24.62 27.39
C GLY A 514 18.35 25.74 27.08
N ASP A 515 18.63 26.93 27.61
CA ASP A 515 17.81 28.14 27.42
C ASP A 515 18.30 29.00 26.23
N ASP A 516 19.44 28.65 25.62
CA ASP A 516 19.99 29.33 24.46
C ASP A 516 19.36 28.75 23.18
N GLU A 517 18.58 29.57 22.45
CA GLU A 517 17.83 29.15 21.25
C GLU A 517 18.71 28.66 20.09
N ASP A 518 20.02 28.91 20.13
CA ASP A 518 20.96 28.54 19.05
C ASP A 518 21.55 27.13 19.18
N SER A 519 21.46 26.47 20.35
CA SER A 519 22.13 25.18 20.59
C SER A 519 21.18 24.00 20.43
N HIS A 520 21.46 23.12 19.47
CA HIS A 520 20.63 21.94 19.18
C HIS A 520 21.36 20.65 19.58
N LEU A 521 20.62 19.57 19.85
CA LEU A 521 21.21 18.26 20.18
C LEU A 521 22.18 17.77 19.10
N GLY A 522 21.90 18.06 17.84
CA GLY A 522 22.75 17.70 16.71
C GLY A 522 24.17 18.26 16.79
N ASP A 523 24.36 19.43 17.39
CA ASP A 523 25.66 20.11 17.46
C ASP A 523 26.65 19.36 18.38
N PHE A 524 26.14 18.51 19.27
CA PHE A 524 26.95 17.75 20.23
C PHE A 524 27.27 16.33 19.77
N ILE A 525 26.77 15.90 18.60
CA ILE A 525 27.01 14.55 18.09
C ILE A 525 28.35 14.54 17.35
N GLU A 526 29.37 13.93 17.96
CA GLU A 526 30.68 13.78 17.33
C GLU A 526 30.68 12.76 16.17
N ASP A 527 31.45 13.04 15.13
CA ASP A 527 31.70 12.08 14.04
C ASP A 527 32.85 11.14 14.42
N SER A 528 32.49 9.96 14.92
CA SER A 528 33.44 8.89 15.27
C SER A 528 34.08 8.18 14.06
N THR A 529 33.60 8.43 12.83
CA THR A 529 34.14 7.78 11.62
C THR A 529 35.31 8.53 11.02
N MET A 530 35.44 9.83 11.31
CA MET A 530 36.52 10.66 10.83
C MET A 530 37.81 10.33 11.58
N GLN A 531 38.85 9.96 10.85
CA GLN A 531 40.17 9.77 11.44
C GLN A 531 40.71 11.12 11.90
N SER A 532 41.21 11.17 13.13
CA SER A 532 41.81 12.39 13.65
C SER A 532 43.04 12.75 12.80
N PRO A 533 43.29 14.04 12.50
CA PRO A 533 44.50 14.46 11.81
C PRO A 533 45.78 13.98 12.48
N ILE A 534 45.76 13.78 13.80
CA ILE A 534 46.89 13.20 14.54
C ILE A 534 47.09 11.73 14.17
N ASP A 535 46.03 10.94 14.08
CA ASP A 535 46.09 9.52 13.71
C ASP A 535 46.58 9.37 12.27
N VAL A 536 46.10 10.22 11.36
CA VAL A 536 46.58 10.23 9.96
C VAL A 536 48.07 10.60 9.91
N ALA A 537 48.50 11.62 10.65
CA ALA A 537 49.91 12.03 10.69
C ALA A 537 50.82 10.97 11.32
N THR A 538 50.37 10.27 12.37
CA THR A 538 51.14 9.18 12.97
C THR A 538 51.27 8.00 12.01
N VAL A 539 50.20 7.62 11.29
CA VAL A 539 50.23 6.56 10.27
C VAL A 539 51.14 6.93 9.10
N GLU A 540 51.09 8.18 8.62
CA GLU A 540 51.95 8.65 7.55
C GLU A 540 53.42 8.71 7.99
N SER A 541 53.69 9.21 9.20
CA SER A 541 55.03 9.23 9.79
C SER A 541 55.59 7.82 10.01
N LEU A 542 54.75 6.86 10.45
CA LEU A 542 55.11 5.45 10.56
C LEU A 542 55.44 4.86 9.18
N LYS A 543 54.70 5.22 8.13
CA LYS A 543 54.96 4.78 6.76
C LYS A 543 56.30 5.31 6.23
N GLU A 544 56.64 6.56 6.53
CA GLU A 544 57.93 7.14 6.17
C GLU A 544 59.08 6.48 6.95
N ALA A 545 58.96 6.36 8.28
CA ALA A 545 59.96 5.73 9.12
C ALA A 545 60.20 4.25 8.73
N THR A 546 59.15 3.51 8.40
CA THR A 546 59.28 2.13 7.90
C THR A 546 59.96 2.08 6.54
N ARG A 547 59.70 3.03 5.62
CA ARG A 547 60.38 3.12 4.32
C ARG A 547 61.88 3.38 4.49
N ASP A 548 62.25 4.29 5.39
CA ASP A 548 63.64 4.64 5.69
C ASP A 548 64.40 3.48 6.31
N VAL A 549 63.81 2.80 7.30
CA VAL A 549 64.43 1.63 7.94
C VAL A 549 64.58 0.46 6.96
N LEU A 550 63.64 0.27 6.04
CA LEU A 550 63.75 -0.72 4.96
C LEU A 550 64.84 -0.36 3.94
N SER A 551 65.13 0.93 3.72
CA SER A 551 66.21 1.37 2.82
C SER A 551 67.61 0.95 3.33
N GLY A 552 67.76 0.81 4.66
CA GLY A 552 69.01 0.36 5.30
C GLY A 552 69.25 -1.15 5.25
N LEU A 553 68.33 -1.93 4.64
CA LEU A 553 68.52 -3.35 4.34
C LEU A 553 69.12 -3.55 2.95
N THR A 554 69.60 -4.77 2.68
CA THR A 554 70.01 -5.10 1.31
C THR A 554 68.79 -5.10 0.38
N ALA A 555 68.97 -4.74 -0.90
CA ALA A 555 67.86 -4.65 -1.87
C ALA A 555 66.99 -5.92 -1.93
N ARG A 556 67.60 -7.10 -1.74
CA ARG A 556 66.90 -8.39 -1.69
C ARG A 556 66.10 -8.58 -0.40
N GLU A 557 66.62 -8.17 0.74
CA GLU A 557 65.91 -8.26 2.03
C GLU A 557 64.73 -7.26 2.09
N ALA A 558 64.95 -6.02 1.65
CA ALA A 558 63.92 -4.98 1.63
C ALA A 558 62.74 -5.36 0.71
N LYS A 559 63.04 -5.88 -0.50
CA LYS A 559 62.01 -6.28 -1.47
C LYS A 559 61.22 -7.51 -0.99
N VAL A 560 61.85 -8.48 -0.31
CA VAL A 560 61.14 -9.61 0.32
C VAL A 560 60.16 -9.11 1.39
N LEU A 561 60.57 -8.18 2.26
CA LEU A 561 59.68 -7.65 3.31
C LEU A 561 58.53 -6.80 2.73
N ARG A 562 58.80 -5.94 1.73
CA ARG A 562 57.75 -5.14 1.08
C ARG A 562 56.68 -6.01 0.44
N MET A 563 57.08 -7.02 -0.33
CA MET A 563 56.14 -7.92 -0.99
C MET A 563 55.41 -8.82 0.02
N ARG A 564 56.07 -9.24 1.11
CA ARG A 564 55.47 -10.11 2.11
C ARG A 564 54.41 -9.42 2.96
N PHE A 565 54.63 -8.17 3.34
CA PHE A 565 53.74 -7.39 4.21
C PHE A 565 52.88 -6.36 3.46
N GLY A 566 52.98 -6.29 2.14
CA GLY A 566 52.21 -5.33 1.32
C GLY A 566 52.65 -3.88 1.50
N ILE A 567 53.88 -3.62 1.97
CA ILE A 567 54.36 -2.24 2.18
C ILE A 567 54.66 -1.62 0.81
N ASP A 568 53.99 -0.49 0.52
CA ASP A 568 54.00 0.18 -0.80
C ASP A 568 53.42 -0.68 -1.95
N MET A 569 52.56 -1.66 -1.62
CA MET A 569 51.89 -2.50 -2.60
C MET A 569 50.41 -2.64 -2.26
N ASN A 570 49.59 -2.89 -3.26
CA ASN A 570 48.14 -3.03 -3.05
C ASN A 570 47.77 -4.33 -2.31
N THR A 571 48.65 -5.33 -2.32
CA THR A 571 48.41 -6.67 -1.75
C THR A 571 49.68 -7.27 -1.16
N ASP A 572 49.51 -8.03 -0.09
CA ASP A 572 50.55 -8.89 0.46
C ASP A 572 50.68 -10.18 -0.36
N HIS A 573 51.90 -10.70 -0.45
CA HIS A 573 52.22 -11.90 -1.23
C HIS A 573 52.63 -13.03 -0.28
N THR A 574 52.28 -14.26 -0.62
CA THR A 574 52.70 -15.45 0.14
C THR A 574 54.19 -15.76 -0.06
N LEU A 575 54.79 -16.52 0.86
CA LEU A 575 56.21 -16.93 0.75
C LEU A 575 56.53 -17.70 -0.53
N GLU A 576 55.55 -18.41 -1.08
CA GLU A 576 55.71 -19.17 -2.32
C GLU A 576 55.67 -18.25 -3.55
N GLU A 577 54.76 -17.27 -3.58
CA GLU A 577 54.67 -16.27 -4.65
C GLU A 577 55.91 -15.37 -4.69
N VAL A 578 56.38 -14.93 -3.52
CA VAL A 578 57.65 -14.20 -3.40
C VAL A 578 58.83 -15.09 -3.85
N GLY A 579 58.79 -16.39 -3.55
CA GLY A 579 59.79 -17.36 -3.99
C GLY A 579 59.87 -17.49 -5.51
N LYS A 580 58.71 -17.54 -6.19
CA LYS A 580 58.62 -17.56 -7.65
C LYS A 580 59.23 -16.30 -8.29
N GLN A 581 59.05 -15.13 -7.70
CA GLN A 581 59.61 -13.87 -8.26
C GLN A 581 61.12 -13.72 -8.10
N PHE A 582 61.73 -14.40 -7.12
CA PHE A 582 63.18 -14.36 -6.89
C PHE A 582 63.90 -15.63 -7.39
N ASP A 583 63.19 -16.55 -8.05
CA ASP A 583 63.67 -17.88 -8.44
C ASP A 583 64.33 -18.64 -7.29
N VAL A 584 63.65 -18.69 -6.14
CA VAL A 584 64.12 -19.40 -4.94
C VAL A 584 63.02 -20.20 -4.28
N THR A 585 63.42 -21.22 -3.53
CA THR A 585 62.49 -22.01 -2.73
C THR A 585 61.81 -21.17 -1.66
N ARG A 586 60.57 -21.52 -1.33
CA ARG A 586 59.79 -20.93 -0.22
C ARG A 586 60.59 -20.83 1.08
N GLU A 587 61.30 -21.91 1.43
CA GLU A 587 62.10 -21.97 2.66
C GLU A 587 63.26 -20.97 2.64
N ARG A 588 63.82 -20.68 1.47
CA ARG A 588 64.87 -19.68 1.34
C ARG A 588 64.34 -18.25 1.52
N ILE A 589 63.13 -17.95 1.06
CA ILE A 589 62.47 -16.66 1.33
C ILE A 589 62.20 -16.49 2.84
N ARG A 590 61.70 -17.54 3.52
CA ARG A 590 61.50 -17.54 4.97
C ARG A 590 62.80 -17.25 5.74
N GLN A 591 63.91 -17.83 5.31
CA GLN A 591 65.23 -17.55 5.90
C GLN A 591 65.67 -16.10 5.69
N ILE A 592 65.43 -15.53 4.50
CA ILE A 592 65.75 -14.13 4.18
C ILE A 592 64.90 -13.18 5.03
N GLU A 593 63.60 -13.46 5.16
CA GLU A 593 62.67 -12.72 6.02
C GLU A 593 63.12 -12.75 7.49
N ALA A 594 63.33 -13.93 8.06
CA ALA A 594 63.78 -14.06 9.45
C ALA A 594 65.12 -13.35 9.70
N LYS A 595 66.04 -13.40 8.74
CA LYS A 595 67.31 -12.68 8.81
C LYS A 595 67.11 -11.16 8.74
N ALA A 596 66.22 -10.67 7.88
CA ALA A 596 65.89 -9.26 7.76
C ALA A 596 65.22 -8.73 9.04
N LEU A 597 64.22 -9.43 9.57
CA LEU A 597 63.58 -9.10 10.85
C LEU A 597 64.57 -9.11 12.02
N ARG A 598 65.50 -10.06 12.06
CA ARG A 598 66.57 -10.10 13.08
C ARG A 598 67.49 -8.88 13.00
N LYS A 599 67.79 -8.38 11.79
CA LYS A 599 68.57 -7.14 11.60
C LYS A 599 67.78 -5.90 12.02
N LEU A 600 66.48 -5.85 11.73
CA LEU A 600 65.61 -4.74 12.12
C LEU A 600 65.39 -4.68 13.63
N ARG A 601 65.46 -5.81 14.34
CA ARG A 601 65.40 -5.89 15.81
C ARG A 601 66.66 -5.37 16.52
N HIS A 602 67.72 -5.02 15.80
CA HIS A 602 68.90 -4.45 16.44
C HIS A 602 68.57 -3.04 16.99
N PRO A 603 68.96 -2.69 18.23
CA PRO A 603 68.54 -1.45 18.91
C PRO A 603 68.69 -0.19 18.06
N THR A 604 69.82 -0.05 17.35
CA THR A 604 70.13 1.10 16.49
C THR A 604 69.16 1.31 15.32
N ARG A 605 68.38 0.29 14.93
CA ARG A 605 67.39 0.37 13.84
C ARG A 605 65.96 0.29 14.37
N SER A 606 65.74 -0.42 15.48
CA SER A 606 64.42 -0.55 16.09
C SER A 606 64.01 0.68 16.90
N GLU A 607 64.96 1.49 17.39
CA GLU A 607 64.67 2.67 18.23
C GLU A 607 63.68 3.64 17.56
N HIS A 608 63.88 3.95 16.27
CA HIS A 608 62.98 4.80 15.48
C HIS A 608 61.59 4.22 15.24
N LEU A 609 61.44 2.89 15.22
CA LEU A 609 60.13 2.24 15.03
C LEU A 609 59.45 1.95 16.36
N ARG A 610 60.21 1.90 17.45
CA ARG A 610 59.70 1.61 18.80
C ARG A 610 58.89 2.78 19.36
N SER A 611 59.15 4.01 18.91
CA SER A 611 58.37 5.19 19.29
C SER A 611 56.94 5.21 18.76
N PHE A 612 56.60 4.34 17.79
CA PHE A 612 55.25 4.20 17.25
C PHE A 612 54.47 3.02 17.84
N LEU A 613 55.09 2.28 18.77
CA LEU A 613 54.38 1.31 19.58
C LEU A 613 53.92 2.06 20.82
N ASP A 614 52.66 2.49 20.83
CA ASP A 614 52.01 2.96 22.05
C ASP A 614 52.06 1.80 23.08
N GLU A 615 52.61 2.04 24.27
CA GLU A 615 52.58 1.06 25.39
C GLU A 615 51.19 0.93 26.00
#